data_AF-A0A6B3HSZ6-F1
#
_entry.id   AF-A0A6B3HSZ6-F1
#
_cell.length_a   1.000
_cell.length_b   1.000
_cell.length_c   1.000
_cell.angle_alpha   90.00
_cell.angle_beta   90.00
_cell.angle_gamma   90.00
#
_symmetry.space_group_name_H-M   'P 1'
#
loop_
_entity.id
_entity.type
_entity.pdbx_description
1 polymer ?
#
loop_
_entity_poly.entity_id
_entity_poly.type
_entity_poly.pdbx_seq_one_letter_code
_entity_poly.pdbx_strand_id
1 'polypeptide(L)'
;DWRDWHRFADGGKLLGFGHEPMSPVAERFGDTVRLTVDSEQSASPVIELPTAELRNLLTGVERDLGDFLTLAADWASRQLPGRSAPVTAALARALDLPAPGPSPQGQYFSRRS
;
A
#
# COMPACT_ATOMS: atom_id res chain seq x y z
N ASP A 1 3.99 7.18 -1.82
CA ASP A 1 3.73 5.99 -0.97
C ASP A 1 2.22 5.87 -0.75
N TRP A 2 1.65 4.65 -0.59
CA TRP A 2 0.22 4.47 -0.30
C TRP A 2 -0.19 5.09 1.05
N ARG A 3 0.77 5.19 1.97
CA ARG A 3 0.60 5.91 3.24
C ARG A 3 0.43 7.41 3.07
N ASP A 4 1.12 8.00 2.10
CA ASP A 4 0.98 9.43 1.81
C ASP A 4 -0.45 9.74 1.38
N TRP A 5 -1.08 8.81 0.66
CA TRP A 5 -2.49 8.89 0.27
C TRP A 5 -3.44 8.79 1.45
N HIS A 6 -3.15 7.95 2.47
CA HIS A 6 -3.92 7.97 3.72
C HIS A 6 -3.81 9.30 4.44
N ARG A 7 -2.59 9.80 4.65
CA ARG A 7 -2.37 11.12 5.29
C ARG A 7 -3.08 12.24 4.51
N PHE A 8 -3.10 12.15 3.19
CA PHE A 8 -3.85 13.07 2.34
C PHE A 8 -5.37 12.94 2.54
N ALA A 9 -5.92 11.72 2.49
CA ALA A 9 -7.35 11.47 2.70
C ALA A 9 -7.84 11.86 4.10
N ASP A 10 -6.98 11.82 5.11
CA ASP A 10 -7.31 12.15 6.51
C ASP A 10 -7.28 13.65 6.84
N GLY A 11 -6.81 14.48 5.92
CA GLY A 11 -6.81 15.94 6.14
C GLY A 11 -5.74 16.71 5.36
N GLY A 12 -4.88 16.03 4.61
CA GLY A 12 -3.94 16.71 3.71
C GLY A 12 -4.66 17.50 2.63
N LYS A 13 -4.04 18.61 2.23
CA LYS A 13 -4.58 19.53 1.22
C LYS A 13 -3.96 19.34 -0.16
N LEU A 14 -2.67 18.99 -0.19
CA LEU A 14 -1.88 18.85 -1.41
C LEU A 14 -0.92 17.67 -1.23
N LEU A 15 -0.81 16.84 -2.27
CA LEU A 15 0.17 15.77 -2.38
C LEU A 15 0.82 15.86 -3.77
N GLY A 16 2.14 16.07 -3.82
CA GLY A 16 2.91 16.10 -5.07
C GLY A 16 3.54 14.74 -5.37
N PHE A 17 3.55 14.33 -6.65
CA PHE A 17 4.07 13.03 -7.07
C PHE A 17 5.44 13.09 -7.77
N GLY A 18 6.07 14.26 -7.85
CA GLY A 18 7.39 14.44 -8.44
C GLY A 18 7.65 15.86 -8.90
N HIS A 19 8.80 16.03 -9.56
CA HIS A 19 9.22 17.26 -10.24
C HIS A 19 9.71 16.88 -11.65
N GLU A 20 9.68 17.84 -12.59
CA GLU A 20 10.25 17.88 -13.95
C GLU A 20 10.42 16.52 -14.69
N PRO A 21 9.76 16.33 -15.86
CA PRO A 21 9.25 17.38 -16.75
C PRO A 21 7.77 17.75 -16.55
N MET A 22 7.12 17.19 -15.53
CA MET A 22 5.71 17.44 -15.24
C MET A 22 5.51 17.52 -13.72
N SER A 23 4.56 18.35 -13.30
CA SER A 23 4.24 18.60 -11.90
C SER A 23 2.88 17.98 -11.51
N PRO A 24 2.76 16.63 -11.44
CA PRO A 24 1.52 15.98 -11.06
C PRO A 24 1.20 16.20 -9.58
N VAL A 25 -0.06 16.55 -9.30
CA VAL A 25 -0.53 16.83 -7.94
C VAL A 25 -1.90 16.22 -7.66
N ALA A 26 -2.16 15.94 -6.40
CA ALA A 26 -3.47 15.69 -5.85
C ALA A 26 -3.84 16.81 -4.88
N GLU A 27 -4.98 17.44 -5.09
CA GLU A 27 -5.53 18.49 -4.24
C GLU A 27 -6.86 18.06 -3.64
N ARG A 28 -7.13 18.51 -2.41
CA ARG A 28 -8.40 18.23 -1.75
C ARG A 28 -9.23 19.49 -1.59
N PHE A 29 -10.43 19.46 -2.14
CA PHE A 29 -11.44 20.50 -2.07
C PHE A 29 -12.67 19.96 -1.34
N GLY A 30 -12.65 20.05 -0.01
CA GLY A 30 -13.71 19.50 0.84
C GLY A 30 -13.78 17.97 0.72
N ASP A 31 -14.87 17.48 0.14
CA ASP A 31 -15.10 16.05 -0.09
C ASP A 31 -14.67 15.58 -1.49
N THR A 32 -14.13 16.47 -2.32
CA THR A 32 -13.61 16.12 -3.64
C THR A 32 -12.09 16.12 -3.64
N VAL A 33 -11.50 15.09 -4.24
CA VAL A 33 -10.09 15.01 -4.59
C VAL A 33 -9.96 15.32 -6.08
N ARG A 34 -8.99 16.15 -6.42
CA ARG A 34 -8.63 16.50 -7.79
C ARG A 34 -7.22 16.01 -8.07
N LEU A 35 -7.05 15.21 -9.12
CA LEU A 35 -5.77 14.76 -9.61
C LEU A 35 -5.46 15.51 -10.91
N THR A 36 -4.40 16.30 -10.91
CA THR A 36 -3.97 17.07 -12.09
C THR A 36 -2.66 16.49 -12.59
N VAL A 37 -2.61 16.16 -13.89
CA VAL A 37 -1.41 15.54 -14.51
C VAL A 37 -0.21 16.48 -14.46
N ASP A 38 -0.45 17.78 -14.66
CA ASP A 38 0.57 18.82 -14.59
C ASP A 38 -0.07 20.12 -14.09
N SER A 39 0.22 20.51 -12.85
CA SER A 39 -0.32 21.73 -12.24
C SER A 39 0.20 23.02 -12.87
N GLU A 40 1.29 22.97 -13.63
CA GLU A 40 1.87 24.14 -14.30
C GLU A 40 1.20 24.43 -15.65
N GLN A 41 0.41 23.48 -16.17
CA GLN A 41 -0.35 23.63 -17.40
C GLN A 41 -1.84 23.85 -17.12
N SER A 42 -2.36 25.04 -17.43
CA SER A 42 -3.76 25.41 -17.13
C SER A 42 -4.83 24.52 -17.79
N ALA A 43 -4.49 23.83 -18.89
CA ALA A 43 -5.38 22.93 -19.62
C ALA A 43 -5.04 21.44 -19.38
N SER A 44 -4.25 21.14 -18.35
CA SER A 44 -3.85 19.77 -18.04
C SER A 44 -5.07 18.90 -17.70
N PRO A 45 -5.09 17.62 -18.12
CA PRO A 45 -6.15 16.71 -17.75
C PRO A 45 -6.32 16.61 -16.23
N VAL A 46 -7.60 16.58 -15.82
CA VAL A 46 -8.01 16.49 -14.43
C VAL A 46 -8.92 15.29 -14.24
N ILE A 47 -8.67 14.52 -13.19
CA ILE A 47 -9.59 13.51 -12.67
C ILE A 47 -10.13 13.99 -11.34
N GLU A 48 -11.45 14.01 -11.18
CA GLU A 48 -12.10 14.30 -9.91
C GLU A 48 -12.73 13.03 -9.35
N LEU A 49 -12.54 12.81 -8.06
CA LEU A 49 -13.16 11.69 -7.35
C LEU A 49 -13.59 12.11 -5.94
N PRO A 50 -14.69 11.56 -5.41
CA PRO A 50 -15.05 11.73 -4.00
C PRO A 50 -13.95 11.21 -3.07
N THR A 51 -13.73 11.89 -1.95
CA THR A 51 -12.78 11.46 -0.90
C THR A 51 -13.19 10.11 -0.32
N ALA A 52 -14.50 9.83 -0.26
CA ALA A 52 -15.01 8.51 0.14
C ALA A 52 -14.59 7.41 -0.84
N GLU A 53 -14.59 7.69 -2.14
CA GLU A 53 -14.12 6.74 -3.16
C GLU A 53 -12.62 6.50 -3.03
N LEU A 54 -11.83 7.56 -2.82
CA LEU A 54 -10.40 7.41 -2.54
C LEU A 54 -10.15 6.52 -1.32
N ARG A 55 -10.91 6.68 -0.22
CA ARG A 55 -10.80 5.82 0.97
C ARG A 55 -11.12 4.35 0.67
N ASN A 56 -12.12 4.10 -0.18
CA ASN A 56 -12.46 2.74 -0.60
C ASN A 56 -11.34 2.12 -1.44
N LEU A 57 -10.74 2.89 -2.37
CA LEU A 57 -9.60 2.44 -3.16
C LEU A 57 -8.40 2.12 -2.26
N LEU A 58 -8.11 2.97 -1.27
CA LEU A 58 -7.05 2.76 -0.30
C LEU A 58 -7.27 1.49 0.55
N THR A 59 -8.50 1.25 0.98
CA THR A 59 -8.87 0.00 1.68
C THR A 59 -8.61 -1.22 0.78
N GLY A 60 -8.88 -1.11 -0.52
CA GLY A 60 -8.53 -2.13 -1.51
C GLY A 60 -7.02 -2.36 -1.60
N VAL A 61 -6.23 -1.29 -1.68
CA VAL A 61 -4.76 -1.37 -1.70
C VAL A 61 -4.20 -2.06 -0.46
N GLU A 62 -4.67 -1.71 0.74
CA GLU A 62 -4.25 -2.37 1.99
C GLU A 62 -4.49 -3.89 1.94
N ARG A 63 -5.68 -4.28 1.48
CA ARG A 63 -6.05 -5.68 1.33
C ARG A 63 -5.15 -6.39 0.32
N ASP A 64 -4.96 -5.81 -0.86
CA ASP A 64 -4.15 -6.41 -1.94
C ASP A 64 -2.68 -6.57 -1.51
N LEU A 65 -2.13 -5.61 -0.77
CA LEU A 65 -0.78 -5.72 -0.21
C LEU A 65 -0.69 -6.83 0.86
N GLY A 66 -1.72 -7.00 1.69
CA GLY A 66 -1.81 -8.10 2.64
C GLY A 66 -1.90 -9.47 1.97
N ASP A 67 -2.70 -9.59 0.92
CA ASP A 67 -2.83 -10.80 0.11
C ASP A 67 -1.52 -11.13 -0.62
N PHE A 68 -0.85 -10.11 -1.18
CA PHE A 68 0.49 -10.26 -1.76
C PHE A 68 1.50 -10.77 -0.73
N LEU A 69 1.54 -10.19 0.48
CA LEU A 69 2.46 -10.62 1.53
C LEU A 69 2.23 -12.08 1.94
N THR A 70 0.97 -12.51 1.96
CA THR A 70 0.59 -13.90 2.21
C THR A 70 1.11 -14.84 1.11
N LEU A 71 0.92 -14.47 -0.16
CA LEU A 71 1.45 -15.23 -1.30
C LEU A 71 2.98 -15.28 -1.29
N ALA A 72 3.64 -14.18 -0.95
CA ALA A 72 5.09 -14.11 -0.85
C ALA A 72 5.63 -15.01 0.27
N ALA A 73 4.93 -15.11 1.41
CA ALA A 73 5.28 -16.03 2.49
C ALA A 73 5.18 -17.50 2.07
N ASP A 74 4.11 -17.88 1.38
CA ASP A 74 3.91 -19.24 0.86
C ASP A 74 4.91 -19.59 -0.25
N TRP A 75 5.26 -18.62 -1.10
CA TRP A 75 6.37 -18.79 -2.05
C TRP A 75 7.71 -18.99 -1.33
N ALA A 76 8.03 -18.13 -0.35
CA ALA A 76 9.32 -18.18 0.35
C ALA A 76 9.49 -19.46 1.17
N SER A 77 8.41 -20.01 1.74
CA SER A 77 8.45 -21.29 2.47
C SER A 77 8.89 -22.45 1.56
N ARG A 78 8.47 -22.44 0.29
CA ARG A 78 8.77 -23.47 -0.71
C ARG A 78 10.11 -23.27 -1.40
N GLN A 79 10.49 -22.03 -1.68
CA GLN A 79 11.65 -21.71 -2.51
C GLN A 79 12.89 -21.34 -1.71
N LEU A 80 12.73 -20.85 -0.49
CA LEU A 80 13.83 -20.36 0.36
C LEU A 80 13.80 -21.06 1.74
N PRO A 81 13.89 -22.40 1.79
CA PRO A 81 13.92 -23.11 3.05
C PRO A 81 15.08 -22.60 3.93
N GLY A 82 14.79 -22.30 5.20
CA GLY A 82 15.74 -21.68 6.14
C GLY A 82 15.85 -20.15 6.04
N ARG A 83 15.27 -19.50 5.03
CA ARG A 83 15.21 -18.03 4.90
C ARG A 83 13.81 -17.44 4.70
N SER A 84 12.78 -18.28 4.68
CA SER A 84 11.38 -17.83 4.55
C SER A 84 11.02 -16.73 5.55
N ALA A 85 11.20 -16.97 6.85
CA ALA A 85 10.86 -16.01 7.90
C ALA A 85 11.56 -14.63 7.75
N PRO A 86 12.90 -14.54 7.60
CA PRO A 86 13.55 -13.24 7.44
C PRO A 86 13.17 -12.51 6.14
N VAL A 87 12.89 -13.24 5.05
CA VAL A 87 12.43 -12.62 3.79
C VAL A 87 11.01 -12.08 3.93
N THR A 88 10.09 -12.86 4.49
CA THR A 88 8.71 -12.40 4.74
C THR A 88 8.69 -11.20 5.70
N ALA A 89 9.51 -11.20 6.75
CA ALA A 89 9.63 -10.06 7.66
C ALA A 89 10.24 -8.82 6.98
N ALA A 90 11.18 -8.99 6.05
CA ALA A 90 11.72 -7.88 5.27
C ALA A 90 10.66 -7.28 4.34
N LEU A 91 9.87 -8.12 3.67
CA LEU A 91 8.76 -7.68 2.82
C LEU A 91 7.66 -6.98 3.63
N ALA A 92 7.27 -7.55 4.78
CA ALA A 92 6.30 -6.93 5.68
C ALA A 92 6.74 -5.52 6.10
N ARG A 93 8.02 -5.35 6.47
CA ARG A 93 8.58 -4.02 6.79
C ARG A 93 8.64 -3.08 5.60
N ALA A 94 9.02 -3.58 4.41
CA ALA A 94 9.09 -2.75 3.21
C ALA A 94 7.71 -2.26 2.77
N LEU A 95 6.69 -3.10 2.96
CA LEU A 95 5.29 -2.75 2.73
C LEU A 95 4.65 -2.06 3.93
N ASP A 96 5.38 -1.89 5.04
CA ASP A 96 4.95 -1.55 6.40
C ASP A 96 3.54 -2.08 6.73
N LEU A 97 3.46 -3.41 6.66
CA LEU A 97 2.35 -4.27 7.05
C LEU A 97 2.76 -5.12 8.26
N PRO A 98 1.80 -5.58 9.08
CA PRO A 98 2.09 -6.56 10.10
C PRO A 98 2.67 -7.83 9.46
N ALA A 99 3.71 -8.39 10.06
CA ALA A 99 4.23 -9.68 9.63
C ALA A 99 3.12 -10.75 9.75
N PRO A 100 2.97 -11.65 8.77
CA PRO A 100 2.02 -12.74 8.88
C PRO A 100 2.35 -13.55 10.14
N GLY A 101 1.34 -13.84 10.96
CA GLY A 101 1.53 -14.70 12.12
C GLY A 101 2.05 -16.08 11.70
N PRO A 102 2.78 -16.79 12.57
CA PRO A 102 3.22 -18.15 12.27
C PRO A 102 1.99 -19.01 11.96
N SER A 103 1.99 -19.67 10.80
CA SER A 103 0.93 -20.60 10.42
C SER A 103 0.71 -21.62 11.56
N PRO A 104 -0.54 -21.84 12.03
CA PRO A 104 -0.82 -22.71 13.18
C PRO A 104 -0.39 -24.19 12.98
N GLN A 105 0.04 -24.57 11.78
CA GLN A 105 0.50 -25.93 11.46
C GLN A 105 1.89 -26.28 12.04
N GLY A 106 2.65 -25.30 12.55
CA GLY A 106 3.95 -25.54 13.20
C GLY A 106 3.91 -26.01 14.65
N GLN A 107 2.75 -25.96 15.32
CA GLN A 107 2.65 -26.27 16.76
C GLN A 107 2.20 -27.71 17.08
N TYR A 108 1.75 -28.49 16.09
CA TYR A 108 1.22 -29.84 16.32
C TYR A 108 2.27 -30.97 16.28
N PHE A 109 3.53 -30.70 15.92
CA PHE A 109 4.57 -31.75 15.78
C PHE A 109 5.48 -31.93 17.00
N SER A 110 5.21 -31.30 18.15
CA SER A 110 6.09 -31.42 19.33
C SER A 110 5.36 -31.80 20.61
N ARG A 111 4.60 -32.91 20.57
CA ARG A 111 4.24 -33.67 21.77
C ARG A 111 3.95 -35.13 21.44
N ARG A 112 5.00 -35.94 21.36
CA ARG A 112 4.97 -37.38 21.70
C ARG A 112 6.41 -37.87 21.87
N SER A 113 6.82 -37.99 23.13
CA SER A 113 7.91 -38.84 23.62
C SER A 113 7.40 -39.52 24.89
#